data_AF-A0A8C5RA54-F1
#
_entry.id   AF-A0A8C5RA54-F1
#
_cell.length_a   1.000
_cell.length_b   1.000
_cell.length_c   1.000
_cell.angle_alpha   90.00
_cell.angle_beta   90.00
_cell.angle_gamma   90.00
#
_symmetry.space_group_name_H-M   'P 1'
#
loop_
_entity.id
_entity.type
_entity.pdbx_description
1 polymer ?
#
loop_
_entity_poly.entity_id
_entity_poly.type
_entity_poly.pdbx_seq_one_letter_code
_entity_poly.pdbx_strand_id
1 'polypeptide(L)'
;QLVTFLCSLSFFFSLLVCTIFYSIQKIHDHDQDPQCNLQCSRTAVKPLCASDGRTYESMCDYQRAKCKDSNLNVAHRGRCKGKELKRGTSLHLE
;
A
#
# COMPACT_ATOMS: atom_id res chain seq x y z
N GLN A 1 -47.82 6.17 -15.31
CA GLN A 1 -46.86 5.84 -16.37
C GLN A 1 -45.68 6.81 -16.38
N LEU A 2 -45.85 8.14 -16.53
CA LEU A 2 -44.73 9.09 -16.47
C LEU A 2 -43.96 9.04 -15.13
N VAL A 3 -44.66 9.03 -14.00
CA VAL A 3 -44.06 8.96 -12.66
C VAL A 3 -43.27 7.67 -12.44
N THR A 4 -43.77 6.54 -12.95
CA THR A 4 -43.08 5.25 -12.87
C THR A 4 -41.82 5.22 -13.74
N PHE A 5 -41.84 5.86 -14.92
CA PHE A 5 -40.64 6.01 -15.76
C PHE A 5 -39.57 6.89 -15.10
N LEU A 6 -39.98 8.01 -14.49
CA LEU A 6 -39.07 8.93 -13.80
C LEU A 6 -38.40 8.27 -12.58
N CYS A 7 -39.13 7.42 -11.85
CA CYS A 7 -38.61 6.69 -10.69
C CYS A 7 -37.60 5.59 -11.09
N SER A 8 -37.85 4.90 -12.22
CA SER A 8 -36.88 3.94 -12.76
C SER A 8 -35.60 4.64 -13.22
N LEU A 9 -35.70 5.77 -13.92
CA LEU A 9 -34.55 6.50 -14.44
C LEU A 9 -33.67 7.08 -13.31
N SER A 10 -34.27 7.56 -12.23
CA SER A 10 -33.54 8.04 -11.05
C SER A 10 -32.81 6.91 -10.32
N PHE A 11 -33.39 5.71 -10.25
CA PHE A 11 -32.74 4.54 -9.68
C PHE A 11 -31.53 4.10 -10.52
N PHE A 12 -31.67 4.05 -11.85
CA PHE A 12 -30.55 3.74 -12.74
C PHE A 12 -29.44 4.78 -12.66
N PHE A 13 -29.78 6.08 -12.61
CA PHE A 13 -28.81 7.15 -12.45
C PHE A 13 -28.09 7.04 -11.10
N SER A 14 -28.82 6.72 -10.03
CA SER A 14 -28.27 6.50 -8.68
C SER A 14 -27.29 5.32 -8.65
N LEU A 15 -27.61 4.22 -9.32
CA LEU A 15 -26.69 3.08 -9.45
C LEU A 15 -25.46 3.42 -10.30
N LEU A 16 -25.64 4.16 -11.39
CA LEU A 16 -24.55 4.61 -12.25
C LEU A 16 -23.59 5.51 -11.46
N VAL A 17 -24.11 6.52 -10.75
CA VAL A 17 -23.26 7.41 -9.94
C VAL A 17 -22.62 6.67 -8.78
N CYS A 18 -23.30 5.72 -8.12
CA CYS A 18 -22.72 4.91 -7.05
C CYS A 18 -21.61 3.99 -7.57
N THR A 19 -21.78 3.34 -8.72
CA THR A 19 -20.76 2.47 -9.31
C THR A 19 -19.57 3.25 -9.83
N ILE A 20 -19.81 4.43 -10.44
CA ILE A 20 -18.75 5.37 -10.82
C ILE A 20 -18.03 5.84 -9.56
N PHE A 21 -18.72 6.32 -8.53
CA PHE A 21 -18.12 6.79 -7.29
C PHE A 21 -17.32 5.69 -6.56
N TYR A 22 -17.86 4.47 -6.49
CA TYR A 22 -17.17 3.30 -5.93
C TYR A 22 -15.90 2.96 -6.73
N SER A 23 -15.98 3.04 -8.07
CA SER A 23 -14.83 2.83 -8.95
C SER A 23 -13.79 3.93 -8.81
N ILE A 24 -14.21 5.20 -8.66
CA ILE A 24 -13.34 6.37 -8.45
C ILE A 24 -12.64 6.30 -7.08
N GLN A 25 -13.32 5.83 -6.03
CA GLN A 25 -12.71 5.60 -4.71
C GLN A 25 -11.69 4.45 -4.71
N LYS A 26 -11.78 3.53 -5.68
CA LYS A 26 -10.84 2.40 -5.84
C LYS A 26 -9.49 2.80 -6.48
N ILE A 27 -9.34 4.07 -6.90
CA ILE A 27 -8.12 4.63 -7.54
C ILE A 27 -7.17 5.25 -6.52
N HIS A 28 -7.42 5.15 -5.21
CA HIS A 28 -6.39 5.43 -4.22
C HIS A 28 -5.49 4.21 -4.10
N ASP A 29 -4.39 4.23 -4.86
CA ASP A 29 -3.26 3.31 -4.79
C ASP A 29 -3.06 2.84 -3.35
N HIS A 30 -3.50 1.62 -3.09
CA HIS A 30 -3.30 1.02 -1.81
C HIS A 30 -2.81 -0.40 -2.05
N ASP A 31 -1.50 -0.54 -1.90
CA ASP A 31 -0.86 -1.70 -1.26
C ASP A 31 -1.48 -1.89 0.14
N GLN A 32 -2.81 -2.12 0.22
CA GLN A 32 -3.59 -2.34 1.45
C GLN A 32 -3.72 -3.83 1.50
N ASP A 33 -2.68 -4.45 2.05
CA ASP A 33 -3.00 -5.62 2.82
C ASP A 33 -3.87 -5.12 3.99
N PRO A 34 -5.17 -5.50 4.06
CA PRO A 34 -6.08 -4.99 5.08
C PRO A 34 -5.64 -5.40 6.49
N GLN A 35 -4.72 -6.35 6.64
CA GLN A 35 -4.19 -6.79 7.94
C GLN A 35 -2.92 -6.02 8.36
N CYS A 36 -2.23 -5.38 7.42
CA CYS A 36 -0.95 -4.70 7.66
C CYS A 36 -0.95 -3.22 7.24
N ASN A 37 -2.11 -2.57 7.29
CA ASN A 37 -2.25 -1.17 6.95
C ASN A 37 -1.74 -0.25 8.08
N LEU A 38 -0.42 -0.07 8.13
CA LEU A 38 0.21 0.88 9.03
C LEU A 38 0.08 2.29 8.44
N GLN A 39 -0.74 3.12 9.08
CA GLN A 39 -0.80 4.55 8.81
C GLN A 39 0.51 5.20 9.27
N CYS A 40 1.45 5.34 8.35
CA CYS A 40 2.72 5.99 8.65
C CYS A 40 2.66 7.46 8.23
N SER A 41 2.54 8.35 9.22
CA SER A 41 2.88 9.76 9.01
C SER A 41 4.38 9.86 8.70
N ARG A 42 4.79 10.83 7.88
CA ARG A 42 6.18 10.97 7.35
C ARG A 42 7.22 10.67 8.44
N THR A 43 7.68 9.43 8.47
CA THR A 43 8.54 8.95 9.56
C THR A 43 9.97 9.33 9.22
N ALA A 44 10.75 9.70 10.25
CA ALA A 44 12.16 9.97 10.08
C ALA A 44 12.86 8.79 9.37
N VAL A 45 13.59 9.10 8.29
CA VAL A 45 14.41 8.13 7.55
C VAL A 45 15.48 7.63 8.50
N LYS A 46 15.28 6.42 9.01
CA LYS A 46 16.16 5.76 9.98
C LYS A 46 16.44 4.36 9.44
N PRO A 47 17.52 4.20 8.67
CA PRO A 47 17.84 2.91 8.08
C PRO A 47 18.13 1.89 9.17
N LEU A 48 17.61 0.68 8.98
CA LEU A 48 17.89 -0.48 9.82
C LEU A 48 18.10 -1.71 8.95
N CYS A 49 18.88 -2.64 9.47
CA CYS A 49 19.11 -3.94 8.86
C CYS A 49 18.22 -4.96 9.57
N ALA A 50 17.43 -5.70 8.81
CA ALA A 50 16.64 -6.79 9.34
C ALA A 50 17.38 -8.14 9.24
N SER A 51 16.82 -9.16 9.89
CA SER A 51 17.38 -10.51 9.98
C SER A 51 17.40 -11.26 8.65
N ASP A 52 16.62 -10.78 7.68
CA ASP A 52 16.62 -11.27 6.29
C ASP A 52 17.77 -10.67 5.46
N GLY A 53 18.61 -9.80 6.05
CA GLY A 53 19.69 -9.12 5.37
C GLY A 53 19.24 -7.95 4.50
N ARG A 54 17.97 -7.53 4.58
CA ARG A 54 17.46 -6.35 3.87
C ARG A 54 17.57 -5.10 4.72
N THR A 55 17.85 -3.99 4.03
CA THR A 55 17.86 -2.66 4.64
C THR A 55 16.51 -1.99 4.46
N TYR A 56 15.89 -1.61 5.58
CA TYR A 56 14.66 -0.84 5.62
C TYR A 56 14.99 0.61 5.93
N GLU A 57 14.63 1.53 5.04
CA GLU A 57 14.98 2.95 5.16
C GLU A 57 14.08 3.72 6.13
N SER A 58 12.91 3.17 6.41
CA SER A 58 11.96 3.66 7.41
C SER A 58 11.57 2.54 8.37
N MET A 59 11.33 2.91 9.62
CA MET A 59 10.73 2.01 10.61
C MET A 59 9.33 1.55 10.17
N CYS A 60 8.61 2.41 9.43
CA CYS A 60 7.31 2.06 8.85
C CYS A 60 7.43 0.87 7.90
N ASP A 61 8.40 0.91 6.98
CA ASP A 61 8.59 -0.13 5.97
C ASP A 61 8.97 -1.45 6.65
N TYR A 62 9.81 -1.38 7.69
CA TYR A 62 10.13 -2.53 8.52
C TYR A 62 8.88 -3.09 9.21
N GLN A 63 8.04 -2.26 9.80
CA GLN A 63 6.82 -2.71 10.47
C GLN A 63 5.83 -3.34 9.49
N ARG A 64 5.71 -2.79 8.26
CA ARG A 64 4.89 -3.38 7.19
C ARG A 64 5.42 -4.76 6.82
N ALA A 65 6.73 -4.91 6.67
CA ALA A 65 7.34 -6.20 6.38
C ALA A 65 7.25 -7.17 7.56
N LYS A 66 7.40 -6.71 8.80
CA LYS A 66 7.23 -7.51 10.04
C LYS A 66 5.81 -8.02 10.19
N CYS A 67 4.84 -7.24 9.74
CA CYS A 67 3.45 -7.66 9.74
C CYS A 67 3.19 -8.78 8.71
N LYS A 68 3.82 -8.70 7.53
CA LYS A 68 3.77 -9.74 6.50
C LYS A 68 4.60 -10.99 6.87
N ASP A 69 5.72 -10.79 7.55
CA ASP A 69 6.64 -11.84 8.01
C ASP A 69 6.95 -11.65 9.51
N SER A 70 6.23 -12.40 10.34
CA SER A 70 6.38 -12.36 11.79
C SER A 70 7.75 -12.86 12.28
N ASN A 71 8.53 -13.56 11.44
CA ASN A 71 9.89 -14.01 11.79
C ASN A 71 10.96 -12.93 11.52
N LEU A 72 10.61 -11.86 10.79
CA LEU A 72 11.52 -10.77 10.49
C LEU A 72 11.94 -10.05 11.78
N ASN A 73 13.21 -9.98 12.12
CA ASN A 73 13.68 -9.27 13.32
C ASN A 73 14.68 -8.18 12.94
N VAL A 74 14.87 -7.20 13.81
CA VAL A 74 15.95 -6.21 13.59
C VAL A 74 17.28 -6.87 13.89
N ALA A 75 18.17 -6.96 12.90
CA ALA A 75 19.53 -7.43 13.09
C ALA A 75 20.39 -6.34 13.75
N HIS A 76 20.39 -5.13 13.17
CA HIS A 76 21.06 -3.98 13.75
C HIS A 76 20.53 -2.65 13.18
N ARG A 77 20.82 -1.54 13.87
CA ARG A 77 20.53 -0.18 13.35
C ARG A 77 21.55 0.19 12.28
N GLY A 78 21.12 0.97 11.29
CA GLY A 78 21.91 1.29 10.09
C GLY A 78 21.72 0.28 8.96
N ARG A 79 22.32 0.54 7.81
CA ARG A 79 22.21 -0.31 6.61
C ARG A 79 22.97 -1.63 6.78
N CYS A 80 22.44 -2.72 6.23
CA CYS A 80 23.12 -4.00 6.20
C CYS A 80 24.48 -3.88 5.48
N LYS A 81 25.51 -4.57 5.98
CA LYS A 81 26.89 -4.52 5.43
C LYS A 81 27.11 -5.42 4.20
N GLY A 82 26.05 -5.87 3.51
CA GLY A 82 26.16 -6.84 2.41
C GLY A 82 25.14 -6.58 1.31
N LYS A 83 25.66 -6.30 0.11
CA LYS A 83 25.02 -6.17 -1.21
C LYS A 83 23.71 -5.39 -1.26
N GLU A 84 23.84 -4.12 -1.67
CA GLU A 84 22.79 -3.31 -2.28
C GLU A 84 22.13 -4.08 -3.44
N LEU A 85 21.03 -4.77 -3.17
CA LEU A 85 20.18 -5.33 -4.22
C LEU A 85 18.76 -4.82 -4.04
N LYS A 86 18.52 -3.75 -4.82
CA LYS A 86 17.25 -3.28 -5.38
C LYS A 86 16.30 -2.55 -4.41
N ARG A 87 16.65 -1.29 -4.11
CA ARG A 87 15.62 -0.25 -3.99
C ARG A 87 15.07 -0.04 -5.41
N GLY A 88 13.75 -0.20 -5.59
CA GLY A 88 13.08 -0.25 -6.88
C GLY A 88 13.36 0.91 -7.82
N THR A 89 14.44 0.80 -8.59
CA THR A 89 14.48 1.31 -9.95
C THR A 89 14.14 0.14 -10.86
N SER A 90 13.13 0.33 -11.68
CA SER A 90 12.95 -0.42 -12.91
C SER A 90 14.23 -0.27 -13.74
N LEU A 91 15.21 -1.14 -13.50
CA LEU A 91 16.21 -1.50 -14.49
C LEU A 91 15.57 -2.58 -15.34
N HIS A 92 14.71 -2.12 -16.25
CA HIS A 92 14.53 -2.82 -17.51
C HIS A 92 15.91 -2.79 -18.18
N LEU A 93 16.60 -3.93 -18.15
CA LEU A 93 17.74 -4.14 -19.04
C LEU A 93 17.17 -4.24 -20.46
N GLU A 94 17.49 -3.26 -21.30
CA GLU A 94 17.97 -3.53 -22.65
C GLU A 94 19.46 -3.17 -22.71
#